data_AF-A1BMC7-F1
#
_entry.id   AF-A1BMC7-F1
#
_cell.length_a   1.000
_cell.length_b   1.000
_cell.length_c   1.000
_cell.angle_alpha   90.00
_cell.angle_beta   90.00
_cell.angle_gamma   90.00
#
_symmetry.space_group_name_H-M   'P 1'
#
loop_
_entity.id
_entity.type
_entity.pdbx_description
1 polymer ?
#
loop_
_entity_poly.entity_id
_entity_poly.type
_entity_poly.pdbx_seq_one_letter_code
_entity_poly.pdbx_strand_id
1 'polypeptide(L)' 'IDFARAASLHHGLTSIVFSLEMSKTELAQRIISAETDIPLVALRRADDITPERWNTLNKFWNRMQNAP' A
#
# COMPACT_ATOMS: atom_id res chain seq x y z
N ILE A 1 1.50 -11.03 0.62
CA ILE A 1 2.31 -9.97 -0.05
C ILE A 1 3.38 -9.38 0.87
N ASP A 2 3.35 -9.71 2.16
CA ASP A 2 4.23 -9.11 3.17
C ASP A 2 5.72 -9.32 2.92
N PHE A 3 6.11 -10.47 2.37
CA PHE A 3 7.50 -10.72 2.01
C PHE A 3 7.99 -9.78 0.90
N ALA A 4 7.24 -9.66 -0.21
CA ALA A 4 7.56 -8.74 -1.30
C ALA A 4 7.52 -7.28 -0.84
N ARG A 5 6.56 -6.92 0.03
CA ARG A 5 6.49 -5.60 0.66
C ARG A 5 7.75 -5.32 1.48
N ALA A 6 8.19 -6.26 2.32
CA ALA A 6 9.40 -6.11 3.12
C ALA A 6 10.65 -5.99 2.24
N ALA A 7 10.78 -6.87 1.23
CA ALA A 7 11.90 -6.86 0.29
C ALA A 7 12.02 -5.51 -0.44
N SER A 8 10.94 -5.00 -1.04
CA SER A 8 10.95 -3.73 -1.79
C SER A 8 11.00 -2.49 -0.90
N LEU A 9 10.17 -2.39 0.15
CA LEU A 9 10.02 -1.16 0.95
C LEU A 9 11.06 -1.00 2.07
N HIS A 10 11.56 -2.11 2.62
CA HIS A 10 12.50 -2.10 3.76
C HIS A 10 13.93 -2.48 3.34
N HIS A 11 14.09 -3.37 2.37
CA HIS A 11 15.40 -3.85 1.93
C HIS A 11 15.84 -3.35 0.54
N GLY A 12 14.99 -2.60 -0.17
CA GLY A 12 15.31 -2.05 -1.49
C GLY A 12 15.59 -3.11 -2.56
N LEU A 13 15.04 -4.32 -2.40
CA LEU A 13 15.18 -5.43 -3.34
C LEU A 13 14.00 -5.46 -4.30
N THR A 14 14.29 -5.50 -5.60
CA THR A 14 13.26 -5.58 -6.64
C THR A 14 12.40 -6.82 -6.48
N SER A 15 11.08 -6.62 -6.44
CA SER A 15 10.10 -7.69 -6.27
C SER A 15 9.08 -7.70 -7.40
N ILE A 16 8.77 -8.90 -7.91
CA ILE A 16 7.72 -9.10 -8.92
C ILE A 16 6.62 -9.97 -8.29
N VAL A 17 5.37 -9.51 -8.41
CA VAL A 17 4.20 -10.24 -7.92
C VAL A 17 3.25 -10.50 -9.08
N PHE A 18 2.96 -11.77 -9.33
CA PHE A 18 1.89 -12.19 -10.23
C PHE A 18 0.67 -12.54 -9.38
N SER A 19 -0.45 -11.87 -9.66
CA SER A 19 -1.71 -12.11 -8.95
C SER A 19 -2.79 -12.46 -9.96
N LEU A 20 -3.39 -13.62 -9.76
CA LEU A 20 -4.43 -14.17 -10.64
C LEU A 20 -5.84 -13.95 -10.09
N GLU A 21 -5.96 -13.68 -8.79
CA GLU A 21 -7.24 -13.50 -8.10
C GLU A 21 -7.48 -12.04 -7.71
N MET A 22 -6.43 -11.36 -7.23
CA MET A 22 -6.55 -9.98 -6.75
C MET A 22 -6.10 -8.99 -7.82
N SER A 23 -6.87 -7.92 -7.97
CA SER A 23 -6.50 -6.80 -8.82
C SER A 23 -5.28 -6.04 -8.28
N LYS A 24 -4.58 -5.30 -9.15
CA LYS A 24 -3.47 -4.39 -8.74
C LYS A 24 -3.90 -3.43 -7.62
N THR A 25 -5.11 -2.88 -7.71
CA THR A 25 -5.65 -1.94 -6.72
C THR A 25 -5.83 -2.60 -5.36
N GLU A 26 -6.36 -3.81 -5.34
CA GLU A 26 -6.59 -4.55 -4.10
C GLU A 26 -5.27 -4.92 -3.40
N LEU A 27 -4.24 -5.29 -4.19
CA LEU A 27 -2.88 -5.51 -3.68
C LEU A 27 -2.28 -4.23 -3.09
N ALA A 28 -2.37 -3.12 -3.82
CA ALA A 28 -1.87 -1.83 -3.35
C ALA A 28 -2.56 -1.40 -2.04
N GLN A 29 -3.88 -1.52 -1.96
CA GLN A 29 -4.64 -1.21 -0.74
C GLN A 29 -4.22 -2.09 0.44
N ARG A 30 -3.99 -3.39 0.23
CA ARG A 30 -3.46 -4.28 1.27
C ARG A 30 -2.07 -3.87 1.74
N ILE A 31 -1.17 -3.50 0.82
CA ILE A 31 0.18 -3.01 1.17
C ILE A 31 0.11 -1.71 1.97
N ILE A 32 -0.72 -0.75 1.53
CA ILE A 32 -0.88 0.56 2.19
C ILE A 32 -1.45 0.37 3.58
N SER A 33 -2.50 -0.44 3.72
CA SER A 33 -3.11 -0.73 5.02
C SER A 33 -2.11 -1.36 5.99
N ALA A 34 -1.29 -2.30 5.49
CA ALA A 34 -0.27 -2.98 6.30
C ALA A 34 0.86 -2.07 6.76
N GLU A 35 1.16 -0.95 6.08
CA GLU A 35 2.24 -0.04 6.47
C GLU A 35 1.74 1.23 7.19
N THR A 36 0.54 1.73 6.89
CA THR A 36 0.08 3.06 7.35
C THR A 36 -0.91 3.01 8.51
N ASP A 37 -1.24 1.83 9.03
CA ASP A 37 -2.27 1.59 10.06
C ASP A 37 -3.67 2.13 9.65
N ILE A 38 -3.86 2.48 8.38
CA ILE A 38 -5.15 2.89 7.83
C ILE A 38 -5.98 1.63 7.56
N PRO A 39 -7.20 1.52 8.11
CA PRO A 39 -8.05 0.36 7.88
C PRO A 39 -8.39 0.20 6.39
N LEU A 40 -8.41 -1.04 5.90
CA LEU A 40 -8.78 -1.34 4.52
C LEU A 40 -10.18 -0.82 4.15
N VAL A 41 -11.10 -0.79 5.11
CA VAL A 41 -12.46 -0.25 4.93
C VAL A 41 -12.41 1.25 4.58
N ALA A 42 -11.56 2.01 5.27
CA ALA A 42 -11.37 3.43 4.98
C ALA A 42 -10.72 3.65 3.61
N LEU A 43 -9.80 2.76 3.18
CA LEU A 43 -9.23 2.82 1.83
C LEU A 43 -10.25 2.51 0.72
N ARG A 44 -11.34 1.81 1.03
CA ARG A 44 -12.43 1.50 0.09
C ARG A 44 -13.50 2.59 0.06
N ARG A 45 -13.66 3.35 1.16
CA ARG A 45 -14.64 4.44 1.30
C ARG A 45 -13.92 5.74 1.60
N ALA A 46 -13.73 6.55 0.56
CA ALA A 46 -13.03 7.83 0.67
C ALA A 46 -13.64 8.77 1.74
N ASP A 47 -14.95 8.65 2.00
CA ASP A 47 -15.68 9.44 2.99
C ASP A 47 -15.21 9.18 4.44
N ASP A 48 -14.62 8.00 4.71
CA ASP A 48 -14.14 7.59 6.04
C ASP A 48 -12.66 7.97 6.27
N ILE A 49 -12.01 8.64 5.30
CA ILE A 49 -10.61 9.06 5.41
C ILE A 49 -10.53 10.50 5.92
N THR A 50 -9.98 10.67 7.12
CA THR A 50 -9.72 11.99 7.68
C THR A 50 -8.63 12.73 6.87
N PRO A 51 -8.60 14.07 6.87
CA PRO A 51 -7.57 14.86 6.18
C PRO A 51 -6.13 14.45 6.55
N GLU A 52 -5.89 14.07 7.81
CA GLU A 52 -4.59 13.62 8.28
C GLU A 52 -4.18 12.29 7.64
N ARG A 53 -5.13 11.35 7.55
CA ARG A 53 -4.92 10.06 6.88
C ARG A 53 -4.69 10.25 5.38
N TRP A 54 -5.37 11.19 4.74
CA TRP A 54 -5.09 11.56 3.35
C TRP A 54 -3.64 11.99 3.14
N ASN A 55 -3.10 12.79 4.06
CA ASN A 55 -1.70 13.22 3.99
C ASN A 55 -0.73 12.03 4.17
N THR A 56 -0.99 11.15 5.14
CA THR A 56 -0.18 9.93 5.35
C THR A 56 -0.23 9.00 4.13
N LEU A 57 -1.41 8.83 3.55
CA LEU A 57 -1.63 8.01 2.35
C LEU A 57 -0.84 8.58 1.16
N ASN A 58 -0.93 9.88 0.90
CA ASN A 58 -0.20 10.51 -0.21
C ASN A 58 1.33 10.39 -0.04
N LYS A 59 1.83 10.59 1.18
CA LYS A 59 3.27 10.40 1.48
C LYS A 59 3.71 8.96 1.22
N PHE A 60 2.92 7.99 1.69
CA PHE A 60 3.25 6.58 1.51
C PHE A 60 3.11 6.13 0.06
N TRP A 61 2.09 6.62 -0.66
CA TRP A 61 1.91 6.36 -2.09
C TRP A 61 3.14 6.75 -2.90
N ASN A 62 3.68 7.94 -2.66
CA ASN A 62 4.92 8.39 -3.29
C ASN A 62 6.11 7.49 -2.93
N ARG A 63 6.24 7.06 -1.67
CA ARG A 63 7.29 6.11 -1.27
C ARG A 63 7.17 4.77 -2.01
N MET A 64 5.95 4.23 -2.09
CA MET A 64 5.68 2.96 -2.76
C MET A 64 5.94 3.03 -4.26
N GLN A 65 5.61 4.16 -4.92
CA GLN A 65 5.87 4.34 -6.35
C GLN A 65 7.37 4.40 -6.69
N ASN A 66 8.20 4.87 -5.76
CA ASN A 66 9.65 4.95 -5.92
C ASN A 66 10.39 3.71 -5.39
N ALA A 67 9.66 2.73 -4.83
CA ALA A 67 10.27 1.51 -4.32
C ALA A 67 10.56 0.52 -5.46
N PRO A 68 11.71 -0.18 -5.41
CA PRO A 68 12.15 -1.10 -6.46
C PRO A 68 11.38 -2.43 -6.50
#